data_AF-A0A7C4SBJ6-F1
#
_entry.id   AF-A0A7C4SBJ6-F1
#
_cell.length_a   1.000
_cell.length_b   1.000
_cell.length_c   1.000
_cell.angle_alpha   90.00
_cell.angle_beta   90.00
_cell.angle_gamma   90.00
#
_symmetry.space_group_name_H-M   'P 1'
#
loop_
_entity.id
_entity.type
_entity.pdbx_description
1 polymer ?
#
loop_
_entity_poly.entity_id
_entity_poly.type
_entity_poly.pdbx_seq_one_letter_code
_entity_poly.pdbx_strand_id
1 'polypeptide(L)'
;MAHDVNQLGEYLESLSKEKNLSIERVFGLYVVGDESNIRALADQVRGSKYSHFIRVISVDNLLKLAEMAEKAELKTSHVYRLLIPIDSVNAGELIKLIEVIIEAHRGELTQPKPGVEESILAEDFVKEPDVVRMEELKKMEDGAVLICSSRSENVKFLLKFNAWGFIRQPRKMPRYFALYVGRPRSQLEYIGEIDRIIDPKDPASPVSNPEDYGYDPSENKKLIVLKDGSLRKLASPLKLENAFPPLGPRYTTLRKIANAKILDDILS
;
A
#
# COMPACT_ATOMS: atom_id res chain seq x y z
N MET A 1 -19.97 25.90 -14.69
CA MET A 1 -20.00 24.63 -15.46
C MET A 1 -20.23 23.51 -14.48
N ALA A 2 -21.17 22.59 -14.74
CA ALA A 2 -21.30 21.40 -13.92
C ALA A 2 -20.11 20.49 -14.25
N HIS A 3 -19.12 20.43 -13.38
CA HIS A 3 -17.93 19.60 -13.60
C HIS A 3 -18.28 18.16 -13.26
N ASP A 4 -18.42 17.31 -14.29
CA ASP A 4 -18.65 15.88 -14.11
C ASP A 4 -17.36 15.22 -13.60
N VAL A 5 -17.47 14.53 -12.47
CA VAL A 5 -16.38 13.75 -11.87
C VAL A 5 -15.78 12.74 -12.84
N ASN A 6 -16.56 12.25 -13.81
CA ASN A 6 -16.04 11.34 -14.84
C ASN A 6 -15.01 12.00 -15.74
N GLN A 7 -15.25 13.24 -16.18
CA GLN A 7 -14.29 13.99 -17.00
C GLN A 7 -13.00 14.26 -16.23
N LEU A 8 -13.09 14.55 -14.93
CA LEU A 8 -11.93 14.77 -14.07
C LEU A 8 -11.10 13.48 -13.92
N GLY A 9 -11.75 12.35 -13.67
CA GLY A 9 -11.07 11.06 -13.56
C GLY A 9 -10.43 10.61 -14.87
N GLU A 10 -11.12 10.76 -15.99
CA GLU A 10 -10.60 10.42 -17.33
C GLU A 10 -9.40 11.30 -17.73
N TYR A 11 -9.42 12.58 -17.35
CA TYR A 11 -8.27 13.46 -17.55
C TYR A 11 -7.04 12.98 -16.77
N LEU A 12 -7.21 12.61 -15.49
CA LEU A 12 -6.11 12.07 -14.68
C LEU A 12 -5.58 10.73 -15.22
N GLU A 13 -6.47 9.85 -15.68
CA GLU A 13 -6.08 8.60 -16.35
C GLU A 13 -5.27 8.86 -17.64
N SER A 14 -5.67 9.88 -18.42
CA SER A 14 -4.97 10.27 -19.65
C SER A 14 -3.60 10.89 -19.35
N LEU A 15 -3.52 11.78 -18.36
CA LEU A 15 -2.27 12.39 -17.92
C LEU A 15 -1.29 11.34 -17.36
N SER A 16 -1.81 10.37 -16.60
CA SER A 16 -1.04 9.23 -16.09
C SER A 16 -0.37 8.45 -17.22
N LYS A 17 -1.12 8.17 -18.30
CA LYS A 17 -0.59 7.48 -19.49
C LYS A 17 0.45 8.32 -20.22
N GLU A 18 0.18 9.63 -20.42
CA GLU A 18 1.11 10.55 -21.09
C GLU A 18 2.45 10.65 -20.35
N LYS A 19 2.41 10.75 -19.02
CA LYS A 19 3.61 10.85 -18.17
C LYS A 19 4.25 9.50 -17.85
N ASN A 20 3.71 8.40 -18.36
CA ASN A 20 4.14 7.03 -18.05
C ASN A 20 4.22 6.76 -16.52
N LEU A 21 3.24 7.31 -15.78
CA LEU A 21 3.10 7.12 -14.34
C LEU A 21 2.02 6.08 -14.07
N SER A 22 2.19 5.30 -13.00
CA SER A 22 1.10 4.47 -12.49
C SER A 22 -0.02 5.36 -11.95
N ILE A 23 -1.28 5.07 -12.29
CA ILE A 23 -2.45 5.80 -11.79
C ILE A 23 -2.52 5.81 -10.26
N GLU A 24 -1.91 4.81 -9.61
CA GLU A 24 -1.78 4.68 -8.15
C GLU A 24 -0.88 5.75 -7.53
N ARG A 25 -0.08 6.44 -8.35
CA ARG A 25 0.81 7.54 -7.95
C ARG A 25 0.30 8.91 -8.41
N VAL A 26 -0.89 8.96 -9.00
CA VAL A 26 -1.51 10.18 -9.50
C VAL A 26 -2.64 10.57 -8.56
N PHE A 27 -2.54 11.77 -8.00
CA PHE A 27 -3.56 12.35 -7.13
C PHE A 27 -4.14 13.59 -7.79
N GLY A 28 -5.47 13.67 -7.83
CA GLY A 28 -6.18 14.85 -8.30
C GLY A 28 -6.60 15.70 -7.11
N LEU A 29 -6.07 16.91 -6.99
CA LEU A 29 -6.62 17.92 -6.09
C LEU A 29 -7.49 18.88 -6.91
N TYR A 30 -8.80 18.80 -6.72
CA TYR A 30 -9.77 19.65 -7.38
C TYR A 30 -10.16 20.82 -6.48
N VAL A 31 -9.91 22.04 -6.97
CA VAL A 31 -10.12 23.27 -6.21
C VAL A 31 -11.41 23.95 -6.66
N VAL A 32 -12.35 24.15 -5.74
CA VAL A 32 -13.66 24.75 -6.01
C VAL A 32 -13.69 26.19 -5.50
N GLY A 33 -14.06 27.14 -6.37
CA GLY A 33 -14.16 28.55 -6.01
C GLY A 33 -15.39 28.92 -5.18
N ASP A 34 -16.41 28.06 -5.14
CA ASP A 34 -17.67 28.27 -4.44
C ASP A 34 -17.97 27.09 -3.51
N GLU A 35 -17.98 27.35 -2.20
CA GLU A 35 -18.21 26.32 -1.18
C GLU A 35 -19.59 25.66 -1.29
N SER A 36 -20.58 26.32 -1.90
CA SER A 36 -21.92 25.73 -2.09
C SER A 36 -21.90 24.47 -2.98
N ASN A 37 -20.92 24.37 -3.87
CA ASN A 37 -20.75 23.25 -4.80
C ASN A 37 -19.85 22.13 -4.26
N ILE A 38 -19.15 22.37 -3.13
CA ILE A 38 -18.19 21.41 -2.60
C ILE A 38 -18.86 20.08 -2.21
N ARG A 39 -20.06 20.16 -1.63
CA ARG A 39 -20.79 19.00 -1.12
C ARG A 39 -21.29 18.10 -2.25
N ALA A 40 -21.91 18.70 -3.26
CA ALA A 40 -22.41 17.97 -4.42
C ALA A 40 -21.27 17.25 -5.15
N LEU A 41 -20.14 17.94 -5.36
CA LEU A 41 -18.98 17.35 -6.04
C LEU A 41 -18.29 16.29 -5.18
N ALA A 42 -18.16 16.51 -3.87
CA ALA A 42 -17.62 15.52 -2.94
C ALA A 42 -18.47 14.24 -2.91
N ASP A 43 -19.79 14.37 -2.95
CA ASP A 43 -20.72 13.23 -2.99
C ASP A 43 -20.60 12.45 -4.31
N GLN A 44 -20.46 13.14 -5.44
CA GLN A 44 -20.18 12.50 -6.74
C GLN A 44 -18.83 11.78 -6.77
N VAL A 45 -17.77 12.40 -6.23
CA VAL A 45 -16.44 11.76 -6.11
C VAL A 45 -16.54 10.51 -5.25
N ARG A 46 -17.20 10.59 -4.09
CA ARG A 46 -17.38 9.46 -3.18
C ARG A 46 -18.13 8.29 -3.82
N GLY A 47 -19.15 8.58 -4.63
CA GLY A 47 -19.93 7.57 -5.35
C GLY A 47 -19.26 7.00 -6.61
N SER A 48 -18.12 7.56 -7.03
CA SER A 48 -17.43 7.17 -8.27
C SER A 48 -16.30 6.15 -8.03
N LYS A 49 -15.77 5.58 -9.12
CA LYS A 49 -14.54 4.77 -9.09
C LYS A 49 -13.29 5.59 -8.71
N TYR A 50 -13.37 6.92 -8.65
CA TYR A 50 -12.24 7.83 -8.44
C TYR A 50 -12.09 8.30 -6.98
N SER A 51 -12.96 7.82 -6.08
CA SER A 51 -12.98 8.17 -4.66
C SER A 51 -11.63 7.98 -3.93
N HIS A 52 -10.79 7.06 -4.42
CA HIS A 52 -9.50 6.72 -3.85
C HIS A 52 -8.33 7.64 -4.28
N PHE A 53 -8.52 8.57 -5.23
CA PHE A 53 -7.43 9.46 -5.66
C PHE A 53 -7.84 10.89 -6.07
N ILE A 54 -9.13 11.21 -6.12
CA ILE A 54 -9.61 12.59 -6.32
C ILE A 54 -10.01 13.19 -4.98
N ARG A 55 -9.54 14.40 -4.69
CA ARG A 55 -9.84 15.16 -3.47
C ARG A 55 -10.39 16.53 -3.87
N VAL A 56 -11.36 17.02 -3.11
CA VAL A 56 -12.03 18.28 -3.37
C VAL A 56 -11.77 19.21 -2.20
N ILE A 57 -11.31 20.43 -2.50
CA ILE A 57 -11.06 21.47 -1.50
C ILE A 57 -11.59 22.81 -2.02
N SER A 58 -12.11 23.68 -1.13
CA SER A 58 -12.43 25.05 -1.53
C SER A 58 -11.16 25.89 -1.67
N VAL A 59 -11.20 26.93 -2.49
CA VAL A 59 -10.09 27.91 -2.59
C VAL A 59 -9.76 28.47 -1.20
N ASP A 60 -10.77 28.85 -0.42
CA ASP A 60 -10.58 29.42 0.91
C ASP A 60 -9.85 28.45 1.86
N ASN A 61 -10.23 27.16 1.84
CA ASN A 61 -9.58 26.17 2.67
C ASN A 61 -8.17 25.81 2.16
N LEU A 62 -7.93 25.88 0.86
CA LEU A 62 -6.58 25.71 0.30
C LEU A 62 -5.66 26.87 0.69
N LEU A 63 -6.16 28.11 0.66
CA LEU A 63 -5.41 29.29 1.11
C LEU A 63 -5.12 29.23 2.61
N LYS A 64 -6.11 28.85 3.43
CA LYS A 64 -5.89 28.60 4.86
C LYS A 64 -4.83 27.51 5.10
N LEU A 65 -4.87 26.43 4.33
CA LEU A 65 -3.86 25.36 4.42
C LEU A 65 -2.46 25.88 4.06
N ALA A 66 -2.34 26.72 3.03
CA ALA A 66 -1.08 27.35 2.66
C ALA A 66 -0.54 28.26 3.78
N GLU A 67 -1.39 29.11 4.34
CA GLU A 67 -1.01 29.98 5.47
C GLU A 67 -0.59 29.17 6.70
N MET A 68 -1.31 28.09 7.02
CA MET A 68 -0.96 27.19 8.12
C MET A 68 0.38 26.50 7.86
N ALA A 69 0.61 26.07 6.62
CA ALA A 69 1.86 25.42 6.24
C ALA A 69 3.06 26.37 6.36
N GLU A 70 2.89 27.64 5.99
CA GLU A 70 3.93 28.66 6.18
C GLU A 70 4.17 28.97 7.66
N LYS A 71 3.10 29.21 8.45
CA LYS A 71 3.22 29.57 9.87
C LYS A 71 3.81 28.47 10.73
N ALA A 72 3.54 27.20 10.39
CA ALA A 72 4.01 26.03 11.12
C ALA A 72 5.23 25.37 10.46
N GLU A 73 5.88 26.03 9.49
CA GLU A 73 7.02 25.51 8.71
C GLU A 73 6.81 24.06 8.23
N LEU A 74 5.59 23.73 7.78
CA LEU A 74 5.24 22.39 7.37
C LEU A 74 6.00 22.04 6.08
N LYS A 75 6.78 20.96 6.14
CA LYS A 75 7.38 20.34 4.96
C LYS A 75 6.28 19.91 3.98
N THR A 76 6.60 19.91 2.68
CA THR A 76 5.68 19.49 1.60
C THR A 76 5.07 18.10 1.85
N SER A 77 5.83 17.20 2.49
CA SER A 77 5.34 15.86 2.89
C SER A 77 4.19 15.91 3.89
N HIS A 78 4.18 16.86 4.83
CA HIS A 78 3.10 17.01 5.82
C HIS A 78 1.82 17.53 5.17
N VAL A 79 1.95 18.53 4.27
CA VAL A 79 0.83 19.07 3.49
C VAL A 79 0.23 17.99 2.58
N TYR A 80 1.09 17.18 1.95
CA TYR A 80 0.68 16.04 1.15
C TYR A 80 -0.16 15.03 1.98
N ARG A 81 0.26 14.69 3.19
CA ARG A 81 -0.48 13.77 4.09
C ARG A 81 -1.87 14.29 4.51
N LEU A 82 -2.06 15.60 4.62
CA LEU A 82 -3.37 16.21 4.88
C LEU A 82 -4.32 16.12 3.66
N LEU A 83 -3.75 16.10 2.45
CA LEU A 83 -4.51 16.19 1.20
C LEU A 83 -4.80 14.82 0.58
N ILE A 84 -4.01 13.78 0.85
CA ILE A 84 -4.25 12.41 0.36
C ILE A 84 -5.48 11.81 1.05
N PRO A 85 -6.15 10.82 0.43
CA PRO A 85 -6.97 9.86 1.14
C PRO A 85 -6.46 9.46 2.53
N ILE A 86 -7.14 9.94 3.57
CA ILE A 86 -7.20 9.27 4.88
C ILE A 86 -8.06 8.00 4.70
N ASP A 87 -7.66 7.12 3.79
CA ASP A 87 -8.15 5.74 3.78
C ASP A 87 -7.39 4.92 4.86
N SER A 88 -6.57 5.59 5.69
CA SER A 88 -6.01 4.98 6.88
C SER A 88 -7.13 4.73 7.89
N VAL A 89 -7.63 3.49 7.90
CA VAL A 89 -8.37 2.93 9.04
C VAL A 89 -7.56 3.11 10.35
N ASN A 90 -6.24 3.24 10.23
CA ASN A 90 -5.34 3.61 11.32
C ASN A 90 -5.43 5.10 11.66
N ALA A 91 -6.31 5.44 12.61
CA ALA A 91 -6.39 6.78 13.20
C ALA A 91 -5.06 7.25 13.83
N GLY A 92 -4.12 6.34 14.11
CA GLY A 92 -2.78 6.67 14.59
C GLY A 92 -1.96 7.54 13.63
N GLU A 93 -2.14 7.42 12.32
CA GLU A 93 -1.50 8.31 11.34
C GLU A 93 -2.04 9.74 11.44
N LEU A 94 -3.35 9.87 11.73
CA LEU A 94 -3.98 11.15 12.00
C LEU A 94 -3.45 11.76 13.31
N ILE A 95 -3.27 10.93 14.35
CA ILE A 95 -2.71 11.34 15.64
C ILE A 95 -1.28 11.86 15.47
N LYS A 96 -0.41 11.12 14.75
CA LYS A 96 0.97 11.56 14.46
C LYS A 96 1.00 12.88 13.69
N LEU A 97 0.11 13.07 12.72
CA LEU A 97 0.01 14.32 11.97
C LEU A 97 -0.44 15.48 12.87
N ILE A 98 -1.41 15.23 13.75
CA ILE A 98 -1.86 16.19 14.76
C ILE A 98 -0.73 16.53 15.75
N GLU A 99 0.05 15.53 16.21
CA GLU A 99 1.22 15.74 17.06
C GLU A 99 2.26 16.65 16.38
N VAL A 100 2.60 16.39 15.11
CA VAL A 100 3.51 17.26 14.33
C VAL A 100 2.98 18.69 14.24
N ILE A 101 1.67 18.87 14.01
CA ILE A 101 1.04 20.20 13.93
C ILE A 101 1.05 20.90 15.30
N ILE A 102 0.78 20.17 16.39
CA ILE A 102 0.79 20.70 17.77
C ILE A 102 2.20 21.14 18.15
N GLU A 103 3.21 20.33 17.84
CA GLU A 103 4.61 20.64 18.14
C GLU A 103 5.09 21.85 17.34
N ALA A 104 4.72 21.95 16.05
CA ALA A 104 5.02 23.12 15.24
C ALA A 104 4.32 24.40 15.74
N HIS A 105 3.14 24.29 16.36
CA HIS A 105 2.42 25.43 16.96
C HIS A 105 2.95 25.85 18.34
N ARG A 106 3.71 25.01 19.04
CA ARG A 106 4.06 25.23 20.46
C ARG A 106 5.27 26.12 20.69
N GLY A 107 6.17 26.31 19.73
CA GLY A 107 7.30 27.26 19.81
C GLY A 107 8.35 27.02 20.91
N GLU A 108 8.03 26.39 22.04
CA GLU A 108 8.94 26.12 23.14
C GLU A 108 8.51 24.83 23.86
N LEU A 109 9.23 23.73 23.63
CA LEU A 109 9.93 22.94 24.65
C LEU A 109 10.46 21.64 24.04
N THR A 110 11.78 21.55 24.07
CA THR A 110 12.67 20.44 23.68
C THR A 110 12.90 20.25 22.19
N GLN A 111 14.18 20.34 21.83
CA GLN A 111 14.72 19.89 20.55
C GLN A 111 14.10 18.55 20.15
N PRO A 112 13.82 18.32 18.85
CA PRO A 112 13.36 17.02 18.39
C PRO A 112 14.36 15.97 18.88
N LYS A 113 13.87 14.93 19.58
CA LYS A 113 14.69 13.79 19.98
C LYS A 113 15.45 13.30 18.74
N PRO A 114 16.80 13.23 18.75
CA PRO A 114 17.55 12.60 17.68
C PRO A 114 17.05 11.16 17.57
N GLY A 115 16.40 10.83 16.46
CA GLY A 115 15.74 9.54 16.23
C GLY A 115 14.32 9.63 15.70
N VAL A 116 13.60 10.74 15.93
CA VAL A 116 12.26 10.95 15.36
C VAL A 116 12.37 11.36 13.88
N GLU A 117 13.29 12.26 13.53
CA GLU A 117 13.49 12.65 12.12
C GLU A 117 14.09 11.51 11.26
N GLU A 118 14.97 10.69 11.83
CA GLU A 118 15.61 9.58 11.12
C GLU A 118 14.66 8.40 10.89
N SER A 119 13.73 8.14 11.82
CA SER A 119 12.68 7.14 11.62
C SER A 119 11.58 7.63 10.66
N ILE A 120 11.31 8.94 10.61
CA ILE A 120 10.25 9.52 9.75
C ILE A 120 10.70 9.68 8.30
N LEU A 121 11.98 9.96 8.02
CA LEU A 121 12.50 10.04 6.66
C LEU A 121 12.62 8.67 5.96
N ALA A 122 12.71 7.58 6.72
CA ALA A 122 12.81 6.22 6.17
C ALA A 122 11.47 5.61 5.72
N GLU A 123 10.32 6.14 6.16
CA GLU A 123 9.01 5.53 5.87
C GLU A 123 8.47 5.80 4.45
N ASP A 124 8.99 6.80 3.74
CA ASP A 124 8.44 7.25 2.46
C ASP A 124 9.19 6.76 1.20
N PHE A 125 10.28 6.01 1.36
CA PHE A 125 10.94 5.29 0.25
C PHE A 125 10.80 3.79 0.42
N VAL A 126 9.56 3.32 0.36
CA VAL A 126 9.31 1.91 0.06
C VAL A 126 9.81 1.66 -1.36
N LYS A 127 11.04 1.15 -1.48
CA LYS A 127 11.64 0.82 -2.77
C LYS A 127 10.73 -0.20 -3.47
N GLU A 128 10.16 0.19 -4.61
CA GLU A 128 9.39 -0.74 -5.41
C GLU A 128 10.28 -1.94 -5.77
N PRO A 129 9.78 -3.17 -5.59
CA PRO A 129 10.55 -4.35 -5.91
C PRO A 129 10.78 -4.42 -7.42
N ASP A 130 11.91 -4.98 -7.82
CA ASP A 130 12.22 -5.19 -9.23
C ASP A 130 11.11 -6.01 -9.91
N VAL A 131 10.88 -5.71 -11.18
CA VAL A 131 9.90 -6.43 -11.99
C VAL A 131 10.47 -7.76 -12.48
N VAL A 132 9.64 -8.80 -12.56
CA VAL A 132 10.00 -10.12 -13.11
C VAL A 132 8.97 -10.60 -14.13
N ARG A 133 9.44 -11.10 -15.27
CA ARG A 133 8.59 -11.71 -16.30
C ARG A 133 8.42 -13.21 -16.06
N MET A 134 7.32 -13.78 -16.55
CA MET A 134 7.06 -15.23 -16.43
C MET A 134 8.18 -16.09 -17.03
N GLU A 135 8.79 -15.65 -18.13
CA GLU A 135 9.93 -16.36 -18.75
C GLU A 135 11.18 -16.38 -17.87
N GLU A 136 11.35 -15.41 -16.98
CA GLU A 136 12.43 -15.42 -15.99
C GLU A 136 12.10 -16.39 -14.86
N LEU A 137 10.84 -16.43 -14.40
CA LEU A 137 10.38 -17.41 -13.42
C LEU A 137 10.54 -18.86 -13.91
N LYS A 138 10.35 -19.12 -15.22
CA LYS A 138 10.57 -20.45 -15.82
C LYS A 138 12.02 -20.93 -15.72
N LYS A 139 12.98 -20.01 -15.65
CA LYS A 139 14.42 -20.31 -15.54
C LYS A 139 14.86 -20.56 -14.11
N MET A 140 14.07 -20.10 -13.13
CA MET A 140 14.32 -20.37 -11.72
C MET A 140 14.05 -21.86 -11.40
N GLU A 141 14.67 -22.33 -10.31
CA GLU A 141 14.45 -23.69 -9.82
C GLU A 141 12.98 -23.85 -9.41
N ASP A 142 12.36 -24.97 -9.76
CA ASP A 142 10.98 -25.20 -9.34
C ASP A 142 10.90 -25.44 -7.83
N GLY A 143 9.74 -25.16 -7.25
CA GLY A 143 9.55 -25.29 -5.82
C GLY A 143 8.13 -24.95 -5.38
N ALA A 144 7.78 -25.38 -4.18
CA ALA A 144 6.49 -25.08 -3.57
C ALA A 144 6.35 -23.58 -3.32
N VAL A 145 5.23 -23.01 -3.74
CA VAL A 145 4.83 -21.62 -3.53
C VAL A 145 3.65 -21.57 -2.57
N LEU A 146 3.76 -20.75 -1.54
CA LEU A 146 2.63 -20.39 -0.68
C LEU A 146 2.01 -19.09 -1.17
N ILE A 147 0.77 -19.15 -1.62
CA ILE A 147 -0.03 -17.99 -2.01
C ILE A 147 -0.78 -17.51 -0.78
N CYS A 148 -0.51 -16.29 -0.36
CA CYS A 148 -1.31 -15.57 0.63
C CYS A 148 -2.20 -14.54 -0.05
N SER A 149 -3.31 -14.19 0.59
CA SER A 149 -4.20 -13.13 0.14
C SER A 149 -4.10 -11.92 1.07
N SER A 150 -4.26 -10.74 0.49
CA SER A 150 -4.40 -9.52 1.28
C SER A 150 -5.24 -8.46 0.59
N ARG A 151 -5.61 -7.44 1.36
CA ARG A 151 -6.15 -6.21 0.81
C ARG A 151 -5.03 -5.34 0.24
N SER A 152 -5.39 -4.47 -0.69
CA SER A 152 -4.44 -3.58 -1.36
C SER A 152 -3.70 -2.67 -0.37
N GLU A 153 -4.37 -2.20 0.69
CA GLU A 153 -3.74 -1.34 1.71
C GLU A 153 -2.58 -2.02 2.46
N ASN A 154 -2.64 -3.35 2.61
CA ASN A 154 -1.68 -4.12 3.41
C ASN A 154 -0.41 -4.50 2.63
N VAL A 155 -0.36 -4.22 1.32
CA VAL A 155 0.86 -4.47 0.52
C VAL A 155 2.05 -3.66 1.05
N LYS A 156 1.81 -2.48 1.64
CA LYS A 156 2.86 -1.66 2.25
C LYS A 156 3.63 -2.39 3.34
N PHE A 157 2.97 -3.27 4.10
CA PHE A 157 3.63 -4.12 5.10
C PHE A 157 4.67 -5.03 4.46
N LEU A 158 4.31 -5.71 3.36
CA LEU A 158 5.22 -6.58 2.61
C LEU A 158 6.47 -5.83 2.17
N LEU A 159 6.26 -4.66 1.59
CA LEU A 159 7.36 -3.88 1.01
C LEU A 159 8.24 -3.22 2.09
N LYS A 160 7.65 -2.78 3.20
CA LYS A 160 8.38 -2.17 4.33
C LYS A 160 9.28 -3.16 5.04
N PHE A 161 8.78 -4.37 5.30
CA PHE A 161 9.47 -5.33 6.16
C PHE A 161 10.14 -6.48 5.42
N ASN A 162 9.99 -6.54 4.09
CA ASN A 162 10.38 -7.70 3.27
C ASN A 162 9.85 -9.02 3.87
N ALA A 163 8.63 -8.97 4.41
CA ALA A 163 8.04 -10.03 5.21
C ALA A 163 6.52 -10.06 5.10
N TRP A 164 5.91 -11.23 5.33
CA TRP A 164 4.47 -11.41 5.27
C TRP A 164 3.92 -12.16 6.48
N GLY A 165 2.82 -11.64 7.04
CA GLY A 165 2.16 -12.22 8.20
C GLY A 165 0.77 -11.64 8.41
N PHE A 166 0.06 -12.04 9.45
CA PHE A 166 0.39 -13.14 10.36
C PHE A 166 -0.33 -14.41 9.91
N ILE A 167 0.42 -15.47 9.63
CA ILE A 167 -0.14 -16.71 9.06
C ILE A 167 0.00 -17.89 10.03
N ARG A 168 -0.84 -18.91 9.85
CA ARG A 168 -0.61 -20.19 10.53
C ARG A 168 0.64 -20.84 9.98
N GLN A 169 1.37 -21.56 10.84
CA GLN A 169 2.57 -22.29 10.44
C GLN A 169 2.28 -23.27 9.29
N PRO A 170 2.98 -23.15 8.15
CA PRO A 170 2.86 -24.10 7.05
C PRO A 170 3.24 -25.51 7.48
N ARG A 171 2.57 -26.53 6.93
CA ARG A 171 2.90 -27.95 7.19
C ARG A 171 4.26 -28.34 6.63
N LYS A 172 4.67 -27.72 5.53
CA LYS A 172 5.98 -27.86 4.89
C LYS A 172 6.50 -26.48 4.55
N MET A 173 7.82 -26.29 4.70
CA MET A 173 8.48 -25.04 4.34
C MET A 173 8.36 -24.83 2.81
N PRO A 174 7.60 -23.82 2.36
CA PRO A 174 7.59 -23.46 0.95
C PRO A 174 8.92 -22.80 0.59
N ARG A 175 9.32 -22.92 -0.68
CA ARG A 175 10.49 -22.20 -1.19
C ARG A 175 10.16 -20.76 -1.53
N TYR A 176 8.94 -20.56 -2.03
CA TYR A 176 8.48 -19.28 -2.54
C TYR A 176 7.24 -18.81 -1.81
N PHE A 177 7.12 -17.51 -1.72
CA PHE A 177 5.94 -16.79 -1.30
C PHE A 177 5.34 -16.07 -2.51
N ALA A 178 4.01 -16.01 -2.61
CA ALA A 178 3.34 -15.16 -3.56
C ALA A 178 2.14 -14.45 -2.92
N LEU A 179 1.86 -13.22 -3.34
CA LEU A 179 0.77 -12.42 -2.80
C LEU A 179 -0.32 -12.16 -3.85
N TYR A 180 -1.52 -12.64 -3.54
CA TYR A 180 -2.76 -12.21 -4.18
C TYR A 180 -3.25 -10.93 -3.51
N VAL A 181 -3.35 -9.87 -4.30
CA VAL A 181 -3.90 -8.59 -3.88
C VAL A 181 -5.37 -8.55 -4.28
N GLY A 182 -6.22 -8.41 -3.27
CA GLY A 182 -7.68 -8.35 -3.42
C GLY A 182 -8.14 -7.08 -4.12
N ARG A 183 -9.43 -6.78 -3.99
CA ARG A 183 -10.03 -5.62 -4.67
C ARG A 183 -9.33 -4.31 -4.29
N PRO A 184 -9.26 -3.34 -5.22
CA PRO A 184 -9.76 -3.40 -6.60
C PRO A 184 -8.86 -4.22 -7.55
N ARG A 185 -7.62 -4.57 -7.15
CA ARG A 185 -6.63 -5.19 -8.04
C ARG A 185 -7.00 -6.63 -8.46
N SER A 186 -7.46 -7.44 -7.52
CA SER A 186 -7.95 -8.82 -7.73
C SER A 186 -7.01 -9.70 -8.57
N GLN A 187 -5.71 -9.69 -8.24
CA GLN A 187 -4.68 -10.36 -9.01
C GLN A 187 -3.48 -10.79 -8.15
N LEU A 188 -2.76 -11.81 -8.61
CA LEU A 188 -1.46 -12.20 -8.04
C LEU A 188 -0.39 -11.23 -8.54
N GLU A 189 0.32 -10.56 -7.62
CA GLU A 189 1.21 -9.44 -7.98
C GLU A 189 2.66 -9.62 -7.57
N TYR A 190 2.89 -10.21 -6.40
CA TYR A 190 4.22 -10.29 -5.83
C TYR A 190 4.65 -11.74 -5.69
N ILE A 191 5.94 -11.97 -5.87
CA ILE A 191 6.59 -13.25 -5.64
C ILE A 191 7.95 -13.02 -4.99
N GLY A 192 8.36 -13.89 -4.08
CA GLY A 192 9.67 -13.82 -3.44
C GLY A 192 10.14 -15.17 -2.91
N GLU A 193 11.43 -15.28 -2.63
CA GLU A 193 11.99 -16.47 -1.99
C GLU A 193 11.87 -16.36 -0.48
N ILE A 194 11.39 -17.42 0.16
CA ILE A 194 11.32 -17.50 1.62
C ILE A 194 12.74 -17.75 2.15
N ASP A 195 13.18 -16.91 3.08
CA ASP A 195 14.37 -17.15 3.88
C ASP A 195 14.02 -18.03 5.09
N ARG A 196 13.09 -17.54 5.92
CA ARG A 196 12.69 -18.19 7.16
C ARG A 196 11.24 -17.89 7.54
N ILE A 197 10.69 -18.74 8.41
CA ILE A 197 9.40 -18.51 9.06
C ILE A 197 9.65 -18.47 10.55
N ILE A 198 9.38 -17.33 11.17
CA ILE A 198 9.74 -17.05 12.57
C ILE A 198 8.53 -16.60 13.37
N ASP A 199 8.71 -16.57 14.70
CA ASP A 199 7.76 -15.91 15.58
C ASP A 199 7.85 -14.39 15.38
N PRO A 200 6.73 -13.64 15.33
CA PRO A 200 6.77 -12.19 15.22
C PRO A 200 7.53 -11.49 16.34
N LYS A 201 7.63 -12.11 17.53
CA LYS A 201 8.40 -11.59 18.67
C LYS A 201 9.84 -12.09 18.74
N ASP A 202 10.28 -12.85 17.74
CA ASP A 202 11.68 -13.28 17.65
C ASP A 202 12.60 -12.06 17.49
N PRO A 203 13.76 -11.99 18.16
CA PRO A 203 14.73 -10.90 17.98
C PRO A 203 15.20 -10.69 16.53
N ALA A 204 15.13 -11.72 15.69
CA ALA A 204 15.42 -11.64 14.26
C ALA A 204 14.23 -11.16 13.40
N SER A 205 13.10 -10.81 14.02
CA SER A 205 11.94 -10.26 13.34
C SER A 205 12.25 -8.89 12.76
N PRO A 206 11.95 -8.64 11.47
CA PRO A 206 12.05 -7.30 10.89
C PRO A 206 10.94 -6.35 11.40
N VAL A 207 9.97 -6.86 12.17
CA VAL A 207 8.83 -6.11 12.69
C VAL A 207 9.02 -5.92 14.19
N SER A 208 9.42 -4.73 14.62
CA SER A 208 9.70 -4.45 16.04
C SER A 208 8.47 -4.50 16.94
N ASN A 209 7.31 -4.03 16.45
CA ASN A 209 6.03 -4.00 17.18
C ASN A 209 4.94 -4.70 16.36
N PRO A 210 4.88 -6.03 16.33
CA PRO A 210 3.92 -6.76 15.51
C PRO A 210 2.45 -6.50 15.90
N GLU A 211 2.17 -6.15 17.16
CA GLU A 211 0.84 -5.79 17.66
C GLU A 211 0.26 -4.55 16.96
N ASP A 212 1.10 -3.58 16.57
CA ASP A 212 0.68 -2.39 15.80
C ASP A 212 0.12 -2.76 14.41
N TYR A 213 0.42 -3.99 13.94
CA TYR A 213 -0.02 -4.53 12.66
C TYR A 213 -1.08 -5.64 12.83
N GLY A 214 -1.72 -5.73 14.00
CA GLY A 214 -2.82 -6.67 14.25
C GLY A 214 -2.36 -8.09 14.59
N TYR A 215 -1.14 -8.25 15.11
CA TYR A 215 -0.72 -9.52 15.69
C TYR A 215 -1.44 -9.79 17.01
N ASP A 216 -1.99 -10.99 17.15
CA ASP A 216 -2.46 -11.51 18.43
C ASP A 216 -1.52 -12.64 18.90
N PRO A 217 -0.78 -12.46 20.01
CA PRO A 217 0.11 -13.48 20.57
C PRO A 217 -0.60 -14.80 20.93
N SER A 218 -1.91 -14.76 21.19
CA SER A 218 -2.68 -15.96 21.54
C SER A 218 -2.92 -16.89 20.35
N GLU A 219 -2.78 -16.39 19.12
CA GLU A 219 -3.08 -17.17 17.91
C GLU A 219 -1.88 -17.97 17.38
N ASN A 220 -0.68 -17.83 18.01
CA ASN A 220 0.58 -18.49 17.61
C ASN A 220 0.87 -18.39 16.10
N LYS A 221 0.51 -17.25 15.50
CA LYS A 221 0.77 -16.98 14.09
C LYS A 221 2.26 -16.65 13.88
N LYS A 222 2.72 -16.89 12.65
CA LYS A 222 4.11 -16.74 12.21
C LYS A 222 4.25 -15.67 11.15
N LEU A 223 5.48 -15.19 11.03
CA LEU A 223 5.92 -14.23 10.02
C LEU A 223 6.82 -14.96 9.00
N ILE A 224 6.51 -14.81 7.72
CA ILE A 224 7.38 -15.24 6.61
C ILE A 224 8.35 -14.10 6.35
N VAL A 225 9.65 -14.34 6.46
CA VAL A 225 10.68 -13.39 6.06
C VAL A 225 11.25 -13.83 4.71
N LEU A 226 11.34 -12.90 3.77
CA LEU A 226 11.86 -13.15 2.43
C LEU A 226 13.36 -12.92 2.38
N LYS A 227 14.04 -13.58 1.45
CA LYS A 227 15.46 -13.29 1.17
C LYS A 227 15.57 -11.85 0.65
N ASP A 228 16.61 -11.15 1.10
CA ASP A 228 16.87 -9.78 0.65
C ASP A 228 17.00 -9.70 -0.87
N GLY A 229 16.29 -8.74 -1.47
CA GLY A 229 16.26 -8.53 -2.92
C GLY A 229 15.50 -9.60 -3.72
N SER A 230 14.94 -10.63 -3.08
CA SER A 230 14.18 -11.69 -3.78
C SER A 230 12.73 -11.33 -4.07
N LEU A 231 12.17 -10.34 -3.37
CA LEU A 231 10.82 -9.85 -3.63
C LEU A 231 10.77 -9.16 -4.99
N ARG A 232 9.89 -9.62 -5.86
CA ARG A 232 9.67 -9.11 -7.22
C ARG A 232 8.20 -8.84 -7.47
N LYS A 233 7.91 -7.83 -8.29
CA LYS A 233 6.57 -7.60 -8.85
C LYS A 233 6.44 -8.31 -10.19
N LEU A 234 5.34 -9.03 -10.41
CA LEU A 234 5.07 -9.67 -11.70
C LEU A 234 4.84 -8.59 -12.77
N ALA A 235 5.58 -8.69 -13.88
CA ALA A 235 5.39 -7.81 -15.04
C ALA A 235 3.98 -7.93 -15.62
N SER A 236 3.40 -9.13 -15.53
CA SER A 236 2.04 -9.44 -15.96
C SER A 236 1.34 -10.17 -14.80
N PRO A 237 0.63 -9.44 -13.94
CA PRO A 237 -0.12 -10.02 -12.83
C PRO A 237 -1.16 -11.03 -13.31
N LEU A 238 -1.37 -12.10 -12.55
CA LEU A 238 -2.39 -13.11 -12.86
C LEU A 238 -3.73 -12.67 -12.27
N LYS A 239 -4.65 -12.23 -13.12
CA LYS A 239 -5.98 -11.76 -12.69
C LYS A 239 -6.88 -12.92 -12.31
N LEU A 240 -7.72 -12.70 -11.29
CA LEU A 240 -8.82 -13.59 -10.95
C LEU A 240 -10.02 -13.26 -11.86
N GLU A 241 -10.55 -14.26 -12.56
CA GLU A 241 -11.67 -14.04 -13.48
C GLU A 241 -12.95 -14.76 -13.04
N ASN A 242 -12.91 -16.08 -12.87
CA ASN A 242 -14.11 -16.91 -12.68
C ASN A 242 -14.17 -17.55 -11.30
N ALA A 243 -13.03 -17.80 -10.67
CA ALA A 243 -12.93 -18.44 -9.36
C ALA A 243 -13.15 -17.46 -8.20
N PHE A 244 -13.39 -18.01 -7.01
CA PHE A 244 -13.48 -17.22 -5.78
C PHE A 244 -12.09 -16.80 -5.29
N PRO A 245 -11.95 -15.58 -4.72
CA PRO A 245 -10.70 -15.16 -4.10
C PRO A 245 -10.24 -16.16 -3.03
N PRO A 246 -8.93 -16.41 -2.90
CA PRO A 246 -8.42 -17.30 -1.88
C PRO A 246 -8.72 -16.75 -0.48
N LEU A 247 -9.62 -17.46 0.23
CA LEU A 247 -10.03 -17.14 1.61
C LEU A 247 -8.95 -17.45 2.66
N GLY A 248 -7.87 -18.11 2.26
CA GLY A 248 -6.73 -18.46 3.11
C GLY A 248 -5.55 -18.92 2.26
N PRO A 249 -4.44 -19.33 2.91
CA PRO A 249 -3.23 -19.71 2.19
C PRO A 249 -3.47 -20.89 1.24
N ARG A 250 -2.97 -20.78 0.01
CA ARG A 250 -3.02 -21.83 -1.02
C ARG A 250 -1.61 -22.28 -1.37
N TYR A 251 -1.46 -23.53 -1.79
CA TYR A 251 -0.18 -24.10 -2.20
C TYR A 251 -0.21 -24.37 -3.70
N THR A 252 0.89 -24.04 -4.38
CA THR A 252 1.11 -24.35 -5.80
C THR A 252 2.61 -24.56 -6.05
N THR A 253 3.04 -24.61 -7.30
CA THR A 253 4.46 -24.60 -7.68
C THR A 253 4.82 -23.39 -8.52
N LEU A 254 6.11 -23.03 -8.52
CA LEU A 254 6.62 -21.94 -9.33
C LEU A 254 6.38 -22.21 -10.82
N ARG A 255 6.55 -23.47 -11.25
CA ARG A 255 6.24 -23.91 -12.61
C ARG A 255 4.77 -23.70 -12.99
N LYS A 256 3.82 -23.94 -12.08
CA LYS A 256 2.38 -23.71 -12.35
C LYS A 256 2.10 -22.22 -12.53
N ILE A 257 2.64 -21.37 -11.66
CA ILE A 257 2.52 -19.90 -11.78
C ILE A 257 3.12 -19.39 -13.09
N ALA A 258 4.34 -19.82 -13.43
CA ALA A 258 5.06 -19.32 -14.59
C ALA A 258 4.43 -19.72 -15.95
N ASN A 259 3.53 -20.71 -15.95
CA ASN A 259 2.79 -21.15 -17.15
C ASN A 259 1.32 -20.71 -17.14
N ALA A 260 0.83 -20.15 -16.04
CA ALA A 260 -0.56 -19.71 -15.91
C ALA A 260 -0.83 -18.46 -16.74
N LYS A 261 -2.04 -18.37 -17.30
CA LYS A 261 -2.54 -17.18 -17.98
C LYS A 261 -3.38 -16.33 -17.03
N ILE A 262 -4.17 -17.00 -16.20
CA ILE A 262 -5.05 -16.40 -15.19
C ILE A 262 -4.84 -17.06 -13.84
N LEU A 263 -5.33 -16.42 -12.77
CA LEU A 263 -5.18 -16.94 -11.42
C LEU A 263 -5.95 -18.25 -11.21
N ASP A 264 -7.05 -18.43 -11.94
CA ASP A 264 -7.89 -19.61 -11.92
C ASP A 264 -7.12 -20.89 -12.31
N ASP A 265 -6.14 -20.77 -13.20
CA ASP A 265 -5.28 -21.87 -13.64
C ASP A 265 -4.46 -22.46 -12.49
N ILE A 266 -4.16 -21.64 -11.46
CA ILE A 266 -3.38 -22.08 -10.31
C ILE A 266 -4.22 -22.42 -9.08
N LEU A 267 -5.43 -21.84 -8.97
CA LEU A 267 -6.34 -22.05 -7.84
C LEU A 267 -7.24 -23.30 -8.00
N SER A 268 -7.29 -23.88 -9.20
CA SER A 268 -7.93 -25.16 -9.50
C SER A 268 -7.16 -26.38 -9.00
#